data_AF-A0A562LFH5-F1
#
_entry.id   AF-A0A562LFH5-F1
#
_cell.length_a   1.000
_cell.length_b   1.000
_cell.length_c   1.000
_cell.angle_alpha   90.00
_cell.angle_beta   90.00
_cell.angle_gamma   90.00
#
_symmetry.space_group_name_H-M   'P 1'
#
loop_
_entity.id
_entity.type
_entity.pdbx_description
1 polymer ?
#
loop_
_entity_poly.entity_id
_entity_poly.type
_entity_poly.pdbx_seq_one_letter_code
_entity_poly.pdbx_strand_id
1 'polypeptide(L)'
;MDRSFSRACRTLIGALALLTAVACSRPADKKLVTCRGLEAYRASLAPVAAKLSPEQAKALDWAVSDRNLDTLNARYPEGSVRDIVRGEARLVLETYPATLKALETRHRAEAPIRAQLSRIAALHPQFFIDRNFFGLQPRIRATVVNDSSLPISGLNWKAALYIDGRTEPEATTTLTNDYRNNGGLKPGGRFTVTFNVGFVRGDENWTTLAIRDARTRRVVLTPLLDSLKDFSDRT
;
A
#
# COMPACT_ATOMS: atom_id res chain seq x y z
N MET A 1 12.76 -2.01 -18.83
CA MET A 1 11.95 -2.91 -17.99
C MET A 1 10.71 -2.16 -17.57
N ASP A 2 9.57 -2.60 -18.10
CA ASP A 2 8.32 -1.87 -18.10
C ASP A 2 7.75 -1.74 -16.69
N ARG A 3 7.54 -0.50 -16.22
CA ARG A 3 6.99 -0.21 -14.88
C ARG A 3 5.55 -0.75 -14.73
N SER A 4 4.88 -1.05 -15.85
CA SER A 4 3.57 -1.70 -15.90
C SER A 4 3.59 -3.15 -15.36
N PHE A 5 4.62 -3.94 -15.71
CA PHE A 5 4.76 -5.33 -15.27
C PHE A 5 4.97 -5.48 -13.75
N SER A 6 5.66 -4.52 -13.13
CA SER A 6 5.97 -4.54 -11.69
C SER A 6 4.71 -4.34 -10.82
N ARG A 7 3.75 -3.54 -11.27
CA ARG A 7 2.47 -3.33 -10.58
C ARG A 7 1.54 -4.54 -10.76
N ALA A 8 1.45 -5.06 -11.99
CA ALA A 8 0.65 -6.24 -12.33
C ALA A 8 1.07 -7.49 -11.54
N CYS A 9 2.37 -7.64 -11.28
CA CYS A 9 2.93 -8.77 -10.54
C CYS A 9 2.56 -8.80 -9.05
N ARG A 10 2.42 -7.64 -8.39
CA ARG A 10 2.06 -7.55 -6.96
C ARG A 10 0.57 -7.80 -6.71
N THR A 11 -0.28 -7.50 -7.69
CA THR A 11 -1.72 -7.82 -7.67
C THR A 11 -2.03 -9.26 -8.09
N LEU A 12 -1.16 -9.87 -8.91
CA LEU A 12 -1.31 -11.24 -9.41
C LEU A 12 -1.32 -12.31 -8.30
N ILE A 13 -0.49 -12.16 -7.26
CA ILE A 13 -0.42 -13.13 -6.15
C ILE A 13 -1.68 -13.02 -5.26
N GLY A 14 -2.25 -11.82 -5.13
CA GLY A 14 -3.54 -11.62 -4.44
C GLY A 14 -4.72 -12.19 -5.22
N ALA A 15 -4.74 -12.02 -6.54
CA ALA A 15 -5.80 -12.51 -7.42
C ALA A 15 -5.86 -14.05 -7.49
N LEU A 16 -4.71 -14.73 -7.35
CA LEU A 16 -4.67 -16.20 -7.39
C LEU A 16 -5.21 -16.85 -6.10
N ALA A 17 -5.00 -16.24 -4.93
CA ALA A 17 -5.56 -16.70 -3.66
C ALA A 17 -7.09 -16.48 -3.56
N LEU A 18 -7.64 -15.60 -4.40
CA LEU A 18 -9.07 -15.30 -4.50
C LEU A 18 -9.87 -16.39 -5.24
N LEU A 19 -9.20 -17.30 -5.97
CA LEU A 19 -9.85 -18.37 -6.72
C LEU A 19 -10.54 -19.41 -5.83
N THR A 20 -10.14 -19.55 -4.56
CA THR A 20 -10.68 -20.58 -3.65
C THR A 20 -11.79 -20.10 -2.71
N ALA A 21 -12.06 -18.78 -2.62
CA ALA A 21 -13.07 -18.23 -1.70
C ALA A 21 -14.41 -17.86 -2.36
N VAL A 22 -14.59 -18.06 -3.67
CA VAL A 22 -15.80 -17.59 -4.40
C VAL A 22 -16.96 -18.60 -4.38
N ALA A 23 -17.08 -19.42 -3.34
CA ALA A 23 -18.07 -20.50 -3.33
C ALA A 23 -19.53 -20.04 -3.08
N CYS A 24 -19.82 -18.82 -2.62
CA CYS A 24 -21.20 -18.40 -2.33
C CYS A 24 -21.42 -16.86 -2.37
N SER A 25 -21.40 -16.22 -3.54
CA SER A 25 -21.90 -14.83 -3.63
C SER A 25 -22.71 -14.58 -4.90
N ARG A 26 -24.04 -14.53 -4.75
CA ARG A 26 -25.02 -14.20 -5.81
C ARG A 26 -24.75 -12.88 -6.55
N PRO A 27 -24.19 -11.81 -5.94
CA PRO A 27 -23.96 -10.55 -6.65
C PRO A 27 -22.95 -10.66 -7.81
N ALA A 28 -21.86 -11.42 -7.63
CA ALA A 28 -20.79 -11.53 -8.62
C ALA A 28 -21.18 -12.34 -9.87
N ASP A 29 -22.30 -13.06 -9.82
CA ASP A 29 -22.87 -13.86 -10.91
C ASP A 29 -23.88 -13.09 -11.75
N LYS A 30 -24.21 -11.85 -11.37
CA LYS A 30 -25.11 -11.02 -12.17
C LYS A 30 -24.42 -10.62 -13.47
N LYS A 31 -25.05 -10.91 -14.60
CA LYS A 31 -24.61 -10.48 -15.92
C LYS A 31 -24.49 -8.95 -16.00
N LEU A 32 -23.40 -8.48 -16.58
CA LEU A 32 -23.18 -7.07 -16.86
C LEU A 32 -23.62 -6.75 -18.28
N VAL A 33 -24.00 -5.50 -18.54
CA VAL A 33 -24.35 -5.05 -19.88
C VAL A 33 -23.09 -4.52 -20.56
N THR A 34 -22.41 -5.35 -21.33
CA THR A 34 -21.14 -4.99 -21.99
C THR A 34 -21.34 -4.43 -23.41
N CYS A 35 -22.49 -4.67 -24.05
CA CYS A 35 -22.75 -4.34 -25.45
C CYS A 35 -23.52 -3.02 -25.72
N ARG A 36 -24.00 -2.32 -24.68
CA ARG A 36 -24.86 -1.13 -24.83
C ARG A 36 -24.19 0.18 -24.41
N GLY A 37 -22.87 0.26 -24.58
CA GLY A 37 -22.09 1.44 -24.24
C GLY A 37 -21.82 1.62 -22.74
N LEU A 38 -21.01 2.63 -22.43
CA LEU A 38 -20.41 2.81 -21.10
C LEU A 38 -21.43 3.11 -19.99
N GLU A 39 -22.49 3.86 -20.29
CA GLU A 39 -23.51 4.20 -19.30
C GLU A 39 -24.32 2.97 -18.86
N ALA A 40 -24.75 2.14 -19.83
CA ALA A 40 -25.48 0.91 -19.53
C ALA A 40 -24.60 -0.09 -18.76
N TYR A 41 -23.32 -0.17 -19.13
CA TYR A 41 -22.34 -0.96 -18.39
C TYR A 41 -22.22 -0.50 -16.93
N ARG A 42 -21.98 0.81 -16.70
CA ARG A 42 -21.86 1.38 -15.35
C ARG A 42 -23.14 1.18 -14.53
N ALA A 43 -24.30 1.38 -15.14
CA ALA A 43 -25.60 1.15 -14.49
C ALA A 43 -25.81 -0.32 -14.10
N SER A 44 -25.35 -1.26 -14.93
CA SER A 44 -25.40 -2.69 -14.61
C SER A 44 -24.41 -3.09 -13.51
N LEU A 45 -23.24 -2.45 -13.47
CA LEU A 45 -22.16 -2.74 -12.54
C LEU A 45 -22.39 -2.13 -11.15
N ALA A 46 -22.90 -0.90 -11.05
CA ALA A 46 -23.09 -0.19 -9.77
C ALA A 46 -23.77 -1.03 -8.66
N PRO A 47 -24.92 -1.70 -8.90
CA PRO A 47 -25.57 -2.51 -7.85
C PRO A 47 -24.82 -3.80 -7.50
N VAL A 48 -23.94 -4.26 -8.40
CA VAL A 48 -23.06 -5.42 -8.16
C VAL A 48 -21.86 -4.97 -7.33
N ALA A 49 -21.18 -3.91 -7.78
CA ALA A 49 -19.99 -3.34 -7.15
C ALA A 49 -20.23 -2.97 -5.68
N ALA A 50 -21.39 -2.39 -5.36
CA ALA A 50 -21.77 -2.06 -3.98
C ALA A 50 -21.88 -3.28 -3.03
N LYS A 51 -21.97 -4.49 -3.58
CA LYS A 51 -22.13 -5.75 -2.84
C LYS A 51 -20.90 -6.66 -2.94
N LEU A 52 -19.86 -6.23 -3.64
CA LEU A 52 -18.60 -6.97 -3.72
C LEU A 52 -17.82 -6.79 -2.42
N SER A 53 -17.14 -7.84 -1.97
CA SER A 53 -16.13 -7.69 -0.92
C SER A 53 -14.96 -6.84 -1.45
N PRO A 54 -14.15 -6.22 -0.57
CA PRO A 54 -12.96 -5.47 -0.99
C PRO A 54 -12.01 -6.28 -1.89
N GLU A 55 -11.90 -7.58 -1.66
CA GLU A 55 -11.07 -8.50 -2.43
C GLU A 55 -11.67 -8.75 -3.82
N GLN A 56 -12.98 -8.93 -3.91
CA GLN A 56 -13.68 -9.08 -5.20
C GLN A 56 -13.63 -7.80 -6.04
N ALA A 57 -13.75 -6.64 -5.40
CA ALA A 57 -13.62 -5.36 -6.08
C ALA A 57 -12.22 -5.17 -6.67
N LYS A 58 -11.17 -5.52 -5.92
CA LYS A 58 -9.77 -5.51 -6.41
C LYS A 58 -9.55 -6.50 -7.56
N ALA A 59 -10.16 -7.68 -7.49
CA ALA A 59 -10.05 -8.68 -8.55
C ALA A 59 -10.69 -8.18 -9.86
N LEU A 60 -11.86 -7.55 -9.77
CA LEU A 60 -12.52 -6.92 -10.91
C LEU A 60 -11.68 -5.77 -11.46
N ASP A 61 -11.22 -4.85 -10.61
CA ASP A 61 -10.36 -3.73 -11.00
C ASP A 61 -9.11 -4.21 -11.75
N TRP A 62 -8.46 -5.25 -11.24
CA TRP A 62 -7.35 -5.92 -11.92
C TRP A 62 -7.75 -6.47 -13.30
N ALA A 63 -8.84 -7.23 -13.37
CA ALA A 63 -9.27 -7.92 -14.60
C ALA A 63 -9.66 -6.95 -15.73
N VAL A 64 -10.06 -5.72 -15.41
CA VAL A 64 -10.45 -4.70 -16.40
C VAL A 64 -9.43 -3.56 -16.53
N SER A 65 -8.33 -3.58 -15.77
CA SER A 65 -7.39 -2.46 -15.64
C SER A 65 -6.76 -1.97 -16.95
N ASP A 66 -6.60 -2.84 -17.94
CA ASP A 66 -6.01 -2.57 -19.25
C ASP A 66 -7.01 -2.67 -20.41
N ARG A 67 -8.32 -2.79 -20.11
CA ARG A 67 -9.35 -3.08 -21.12
C ARG A 67 -10.29 -1.90 -21.33
N ASN A 68 -10.64 -1.67 -22.59
CA ASN A 68 -11.80 -0.86 -22.95
C ASN A 68 -13.07 -1.73 -23.00
N LEU A 69 -14.23 -1.08 -23.04
CA LEU A 69 -15.52 -1.77 -23.02
C LEU A 69 -15.72 -2.68 -24.25
N ASP A 70 -15.20 -2.28 -25.41
CA ASP A 70 -15.32 -3.06 -26.65
C ASP A 70 -14.57 -4.40 -26.53
N THR A 71 -13.35 -4.37 -25.99
CA THR A 71 -12.55 -5.58 -25.74
C THR A 71 -13.23 -6.47 -24.70
N LEU A 72 -13.82 -5.85 -23.67
CA LEU A 72 -14.55 -6.58 -22.63
C LEU A 72 -15.80 -7.26 -23.20
N ASN A 73 -16.57 -6.58 -24.04
CA ASN A 73 -17.75 -7.14 -24.71
C ASN A 73 -17.39 -8.27 -25.69
N ALA A 74 -16.31 -8.09 -26.46
CA ALA A 74 -15.85 -9.10 -27.41
C ALA A 74 -15.43 -10.40 -26.73
N ARG A 75 -14.80 -10.31 -25.54
CA ARG A 75 -14.33 -11.48 -24.78
C ARG A 75 -15.37 -12.07 -23.85
N TYR A 76 -16.18 -11.21 -23.22
CA TYR A 76 -17.17 -11.56 -22.22
C TYR A 76 -18.52 -10.91 -22.54
N PRO A 77 -19.19 -11.35 -23.63
CA PRO A 77 -20.50 -10.83 -24.00
C PRO A 77 -21.50 -11.14 -22.89
N GLU A 78 -22.06 -10.10 -22.28
CA GLU A 78 -22.93 -10.19 -21.10
C GLU A 78 -22.35 -11.01 -19.94
N GLY A 79 -21.02 -11.05 -19.82
CA GLY A 79 -20.34 -11.78 -18.75
C GLY A 79 -20.65 -11.21 -17.37
N SER A 80 -20.67 -12.07 -16.36
CA SER A 80 -20.69 -11.64 -14.97
C SER A 80 -19.30 -11.16 -14.51
N VAL A 81 -19.23 -10.50 -13.35
CA VAL A 81 -17.94 -10.16 -12.71
C VAL A 81 -17.07 -11.41 -12.53
N ARG A 82 -17.68 -12.53 -12.14
CA ARG A 82 -16.98 -13.79 -11.96
C ARG A 82 -16.43 -14.34 -13.28
N ASP A 83 -17.18 -14.26 -14.36
CA ASP A 83 -16.74 -14.75 -15.68
C ASP A 83 -15.54 -13.96 -16.18
N ILE A 84 -15.60 -12.62 -16.06
CA ILE A 84 -14.51 -11.72 -16.46
C ILE A 84 -13.24 -12.03 -15.65
N VAL A 85 -13.35 -12.06 -14.32
CA VAL A 85 -12.19 -12.30 -13.44
C VAL A 85 -11.58 -13.68 -13.68
N ARG A 86 -12.41 -14.73 -13.79
CA ARG A 86 -11.92 -16.10 -14.03
C ARG A 86 -11.30 -16.25 -15.41
N GLY A 87 -11.91 -15.64 -16.44
CA GLY A 87 -11.39 -15.67 -17.80
C GLY A 87 -10.01 -15.02 -17.91
N GLU A 88 -9.85 -13.82 -17.35
CA GLU A 88 -8.55 -13.14 -17.38
C GLU A 88 -7.51 -13.86 -16.50
N ALA A 89 -7.92 -14.40 -15.33
CA ALA A 89 -7.03 -15.22 -14.51
C ALA A 89 -6.53 -16.46 -15.25
N ARG A 90 -7.43 -17.17 -15.95
CA ARG A 90 -7.10 -18.33 -16.77
C ARG A 90 -6.13 -17.96 -17.89
N LEU A 91 -6.41 -16.87 -18.62
CA LEU A 91 -5.55 -16.39 -19.69
C LEU A 91 -4.12 -16.14 -19.19
N VAL A 92 -3.97 -15.50 -18.03
CA VAL A 92 -2.66 -15.21 -17.46
C VAL A 92 -1.94 -16.50 -17.02
N LEU A 93 -2.68 -17.45 -16.43
CA LEU A 93 -2.14 -18.77 -16.04
C LEU A 93 -1.62 -19.57 -17.24
N GLU A 94 -2.37 -19.54 -18.36
CA GLU A 94 -2.01 -20.25 -19.59
C GLU A 94 -0.90 -19.53 -20.37
N THR A 95 -0.88 -18.19 -20.38
CA THR A 95 0.07 -17.39 -21.17
C THR A 95 1.44 -17.27 -20.50
N TYR A 96 1.49 -17.21 -19.16
CA TYR A 96 2.74 -16.91 -18.42
C TYR A 96 3.13 -17.94 -17.35
N PRO A 97 3.06 -19.27 -17.60
CA PRO A 97 3.28 -20.27 -16.56
C PRO A 97 4.69 -20.22 -15.96
N ALA A 98 5.72 -20.01 -16.78
CA ALA A 98 7.11 -19.92 -16.32
C ALA A 98 7.35 -18.65 -15.48
N THR A 99 6.80 -17.51 -15.90
CA THR A 99 6.91 -16.25 -15.17
C THR A 99 6.22 -16.35 -13.81
N LEU A 100 5.01 -16.91 -13.76
CA LEU A 100 4.29 -17.11 -12.50
C LEU A 100 5.05 -18.01 -11.54
N LYS A 101 5.62 -19.13 -12.04
CA LYS A 101 6.46 -20.01 -11.22
C LYS A 101 7.69 -19.28 -10.68
N ALA A 102 8.38 -18.51 -11.53
CA ALA A 102 9.54 -17.74 -11.11
C ALA A 102 9.19 -16.67 -10.05
N LEU A 103 8.06 -15.99 -10.22
CA LEU A 103 7.55 -15.00 -9.26
C LEU A 103 7.13 -15.64 -7.94
N GLU A 104 6.50 -16.81 -7.98
CA GLU A 104 6.15 -17.54 -6.77
C GLU A 104 7.39 -18.02 -6.02
N THR A 105 8.38 -18.59 -6.73
CA THR A 105 9.67 -18.96 -6.14
C THR A 105 10.35 -17.75 -5.51
N ARG A 106 10.41 -16.62 -6.21
CA ARG A 106 10.99 -15.38 -5.69
C ARG A 106 10.22 -14.86 -4.48
N HIS A 107 8.89 -14.85 -4.53
CA HIS A 107 8.05 -14.43 -3.42
C HIS A 107 8.31 -15.27 -2.16
N ARG A 108 8.42 -16.60 -2.30
CA ARG A 108 8.76 -17.51 -1.21
C ARG A 108 10.19 -17.29 -0.69
N ALA A 109 11.16 -17.09 -1.59
CA ALA A 109 12.55 -16.84 -1.22
C ALA A 109 12.73 -15.51 -0.47
N GLU A 110 11.93 -14.49 -0.79
CA GLU A 110 11.97 -13.18 -0.13
C GLU A 110 11.13 -13.13 1.18
N ALA A 111 10.28 -14.12 1.44
CA ALA A 111 9.47 -14.18 2.67
C ALA A 111 10.30 -14.08 3.96
N PRO A 112 11.40 -14.84 4.15
CA PRO A 112 12.24 -14.71 5.33
C PRO A 112 12.89 -13.32 5.44
N ILE A 113 13.26 -12.70 4.31
CA ILE A 113 13.82 -11.35 4.29
C ILE A 113 12.77 -10.34 4.76
N ARG A 114 11.55 -10.40 4.24
CA ARG A 114 10.44 -9.52 4.70
C ARG A 114 10.14 -9.72 6.18
N ALA A 115 10.16 -10.95 6.66
CA ALA A 115 9.98 -11.26 8.08
C ALA A 115 11.09 -10.63 8.95
N GLN A 116 12.35 -10.65 8.49
CA GLN A 116 13.44 -9.94 9.15
C GLN A 116 13.22 -8.43 9.16
N LEU A 117 12.95 -7.83 8.00
CA LEU A 117 12.79 -6.37 7.87
C LEU A 117 11.57 -5.83 8.65
N SER A 118 10.55 -6.66 8.89
CA SER A 118 9.41 -6.29 9.75
C SER A 118 9.77 -6.05 11.21
N ARG A 119 10.97 -6.45 11.65
CA ARG A 119 11.50 -6.21 13.00
C ARG A 119 12.11 -4.83 13.17
N ILE A 120 12.17 -4.02 12.12
CA ILE A 120 12.55 -2.61 12.21
C ILE A 120 11.34 -1.84 12.75
N ALA A 121 11.53 -1.14 13.86
CA ALA A 121 10.45 -0.46 14.56
C ALA A 121 10.85 0.93 15.04
N ALA A 122 9.85 1.78 15.27
CA ALA A 122 10.02 3.06 15.94
C ALA A 122 9.45 2.96 17.36
N LEU A 123 10.29 3.23 18.35
CA LEU A 123 9.93 3.23 19.76
C LEU A 123 9.68 4.66 20.24
N HIS A 124 8.71 4.78 21.14
CA HIS A 124 8.34 6.02 21.83
C HIS A 124 8.19 7.25 20.90
N PRO A 125 7.40 7.16 19.81
CA PRO A 125 7.21 8.31 18.94
C PRO A 125 6.45 9.41 19.69
N GLN A 126 7.01 10.61 19.69
CA GLN A 126 6.49 11.80 20.38
C GLN A 126 6.26 12.91 19.36
N PHE A 127 5.06 13.47 19.36
CA PHE A 127 4.70 14.60 18.52
C PHE A 127 4.76 15.90 19.32
N PHE A 128 5.35 16.93 18.73
CA PHE A 128 5.37 18.28 19.28
C PHE A 128 5.36 19.31 18.15
N ILE A 129 4.99 20.55 18.50
CA ILE A 129 4.98 21.67 17.57
C ILE A 129 5.91 22.72 18.12
N ASP A 130 7.02 22.96 17.41
CA ASP A 130 7.91 24.07 17.70
C ASP A 130 7.36 25.35 17.05
N ARG A 131 7.83 26.52 17.51
CA ARG A 131 7.58 27.80 16.84
C ARG A 131 8.92 28.41 16.45
N ASN A 132 9.07 28.79 15.19
CA ASN A 132 10.23 29.52 14.70
C ASN A 132 9.82 30.68 13.77
N PHE A 133 10.79 31.32 13.11
CA PHE A 133 10.54 32.43 12.18
C PHE A 133 9.58 32.07 11.03
N PHE A 134 9.52 30.80 10.64
CA PHE A 134 8.66 30.31 9.56
C PHE A 134 7.28 29.85 10.06
N GLY A 135 6.96 30.04 11.34
CA GLY A 135 5.67 29.69 11.93
C GLY A 135 5.72 28.44 12.80
N LEU A 136 4.61 27.70 12.83
CA LEU A 136 4.48 26.46 13.58
C LEU A 136 5.16 25.31 12.84
N GLN A 137 5.99 24.56 13.54
CA GLN A 137 6.84 23.50 12.98
C GLN A 137 6.49 22.17 13.64
N PRO A 138 5.60 21.36 13.03
CA PRO A 138 5.28 20.05 13.54
C PRO A 138 6.48 19.11 13.41
N ARG A 139 6.79 18.40 14.49
CA ARG A 139 7.93 17.49 14.59
C ARG A 139 7.56 16.19 15.29
N ILE A 140 8.28 15.14 14.92
CA ILE A 140 8.14 13.82 15.54
C ILE A 140 9.52 13.34 15.97
N ARG A 141 9.71 13.06 17.26
CA ARG A 141 10.91 12.40 17.77
C ARG A 141 10.62 10.93 18.03
N ALA A 142 11.50 10.05 17.60
CA ALA A 142 11.38 8.61 17.87
C ALA A 142 12.75 7.94 17.94
N THR A 143 12.83 6.79 18.60
CA THR A 143 14.00 5.91 18.56
C THR A 143 13.74 4.80 17.58
N VAL A 144 14.40 4.83 16.43
CA VAL A 144 14.36 3.71 15.49
C VAL A 144 15.27 2.60 15.97
N VAL A 145 14.77 1.36 15.94
CA VAL A 145 15.53 0.15 16.26
C VAL A 145 15.52 -0.80 15.07
N ASN A 146 16.65 -1.42 14.80
CA ASN A 146 16.77 -2.47 13.80
C ASN A 146 17.02 -3.82 14.48
N ASP A 147 15.95 -4.52 14.86
CA ASP A 147 16.05 -5.87 15.44
C ASP A 147 16.09 -6.97 14.36
N SER A 148 16.33 -6.59 13.11
CA SER A 148 16.59 -7.53 12.01
C SER A 148 18.06 -7.90 11.96
N SER A 149 18.38 -9.03 11.31
CA SER A 149 19.76 -9.39 10.98
C SER A 149 20.34 -8.60 9.78
N LEU A 150 19.55 -7.73 9.16
CA LEU A 150 19.90 -7.05 7.91
C LEU A 150 20.24 -5.58 8.16
N PRO A 151 21.41 -5.10 7.70
CA PRO A 151 21.75 -3.69 7.77
C PRO A 151 20.96 -2.89 6.72
N ILE A 152 20.49 -1.68 7.05
CA ILE A 152 19.75 -0.81 6.13
C ILE A 152 20.38 0.59 5.99
N SER A 153 20.30 1.19 4.82
CA SER A 153 20.83 2.54 4.56
C SER A 153 19.76 3.64 4.59
N GLY A 154 18.48 3.28 4.42
CA GLY A 154 17.37 4.22 4.50
C GLY A 154 16.02 3.53 4.49
N LEU A 155 14.99 4.24 4.96
CA LEU A 155 13.61 3.76 5.03
C LEU A 155 12.63 4.93 5.17
N ASN A 156 11.45 4.79 4.58
CA ASN A 156 10.36 5.74 4.76
C ASN A 156 9.35 5.23 5.79
N TRP A 157 8.77 6.16 6.56
CA TRP A 157 7.76 5.88 7.56
C TRP A 157 6.44 6.49 7.16
N LYS A 158 5.35 5.74 7.28
CA LYS A 158 4.02 6.33 7.34
C LYS A 158 3.78 6.85 8.75
N ALA A 159 3.67 8.16 8.89
CA ALA A 159 3.29 8.80 10.12
C ALA A 159 1.78 9.05 10.14
N ALA A 160 1.14 8.74 11.26
CA ALA A 160 -0.27 8.96 11.49
C ALA A 160 -0.47 9.62 12.86
N LEU A 161 -1.13 10.78 12.89
CA LEU A 161 -1.46 11.52 14.10
C LEU A 161 -2.90 11.25 14.50
N TYR A 162 -3.09 10.84 15.74
CA TYR A 162 -4.40 10.63 16.35
C TYR A 162 -4.56 11.63 17.48
N ILE A 163 -5.75 12.20 17.60
CA ILE A 163 -6.10 13.14 18.66
C ILE A 163 -7.25 12.57 19.49
N ASP A 164 -7.25 12.86 20.79
CA ASP A 164 -8.37 12.59 21.71
C ASP A 164 -8.91 11.15 21.64
N GLY A 165 -8.01 10.18 21.49
CA GLY A 165 -8.36 8.75 21.48
C GLY A 165 -9.09 8.26 20.22
N ARG A 166 -9.21 9.08 19.16
CA ARG A 166 -9.83 8.67 17.90
C ARG A 166 -9.10 7.51 17.23
N THR A 167 -9.85 6.65 16.56
CA THR A 167 -9.35 5.51 15.77
C THR A 167 -8.90 5.90 14.38
N GLU A 168 -9.45 6.99 13.83
CA GLU A 168 -9.04 7.55 12.54
C GLU A 168 -7.95 8.59 12.75
N PRO A 169 -6.92 8.61 11.89
CA PRO A 169 -5.87 9.62 11.98
C PRO A 169 -6.39 10.97 11.49
N GLU A 170 -6.13 12.01 12.28
CA GLU A 170 -6.43 13.40 11.93
C GLU A 170 -5.52 13.90 10.79
N ALA A 171 -4.27 13.44 10.80
CA ALA A 171 -3.30 13.77 9.76
C ALA A 171 -2.37 12.58 9.48
N THR A 172 -1.93 12.45 8.23
CA THR A 172 -0.93 11.45 7.84
C THR A 172 0.11 12.06 6.93
N THR A 173 1.33 11.51 6.93
CA THR A 173 2.39 11.91 5.99
C THR A 173 3.39 10.77 5.81
N THR A 174 4.26 10.90 4.81
CA THR A 174 5.41 10.01 4.63
C THR A 174 6.68 10.74 5.02
N LEU A 175 7.45 10.15 5.94
CA LEU A 175 8.72 10.70 6.44
C LEU A 175 9.87 9.87 5.87
N THR A 176 10.90 10.54 5.37
CA THR A 176 12.13 9.87 4.91
C THR A 176 13.14 9.81 6.05
N ASN A 177 13.73 8.64 6.26
CA ASN A 177 14.87 8.48 7.17
C ASN A 177 16.08 7.94 6.39
N ASP A 178 17.18 8.69 6.38
CA ASP A 178 18.43 8.33 5.71
C ASP A 178 19.52 8.09 6.76
N TYR A 179 20.13 6.91 6.72
CA TYR A 179 21.18 6.50 7.65
C TYR A 179 22.56 6.48 6.99
N ARG A 180 22.70 6.79 5.69
CA ARG A 180 23.96 6.69 4.93
C ARG A 180 25.09 7.48 5.57
N ASN A 181 24.80 8.70 6.05
CA ASN A 181 25.78 9.57 6.71
C ASN A 181 26.27 9.01 8.06
N ASN A 182 25.56 8.05 8.65
CA ASN A 182 25.91 7.42 9.93
C ASN A 182 26.48 6.01 9.75
N GLY A 183 26.89 5.66 8.52
CA GLY A 183 27.34 4.30 8.18
C GLY A 183 26.21 3.27 8.24
N GLY A 184 24.97 3.72 8.04
CA GLY A 184 23.71 2.97 8.03
C GLY A 184 23.24 2.44 9.38
N LEU A 185 22.02 1.91 9.43
CA LEU A 185 21.43 1.34 10.64
C LEU A 185 21.73 -0.16 10.71
N LYS A 186 22.75 -0.52 11.50
CA LYS A 186 23.24 -1.89 11.69
C LYS A 186 22.24 -2.77 12.47
N PRO A 187 22.34 -4.11 12.36
CA PRO A 187 21.59 -5.04 13.21
C PRO A 187 21.80 -4.75 14.71
N GLY A 188 20.71 -4.78 15.48
CA GLY A 188 20.66 -4.38 16.90
C GLY A 188 20.86 -2.87 17.14
N GLY A 189 21.06 -2.09 16.08
CA GLY A 189 21.32 -0.65 16.16
C GLY A 189 20.10 0.14 16.61
N ARG A 190 20.35 1.23 17.32
CA ARG A 190 19.33 2.19 17.74
C ARG A 190 19.73 3.59 17.31
N PHE A 191 18.78 4.37 16.82
CA PHE A 191 19.02 5.73 16.37
C PHE A 191 17.86 6.64 16.75
N THR A 192 18.14 7.66 17.56
CA THR A 192 17.13 8.68 17.89
C THR A 192 17.11 9.71 16.77
N VAL A 193 15.94 9.90 16.16
CA VAL A 193 15.72 10.82 15.05
C VAL A 193 14.61 11.80 15.40
N THR A 194 14.74 13.03 14.91
CA THR A 194 13.67 14.02 14.91
C THR A 194 13.30 14.32 13.47
N PHE A 195 12.09 13.95 13.08
CA PHE A 195 11.51 14.24 11.78
C PHE A 195 10.86 15.62 11.80
N ASN A 196 11.17 16.43 10.79
CA ASN A 196 10.34 17.59 10.47
C ASN A 196 9.16 17.10 9.62
N VAL A 197 7.95 17.53 9.99
CA VAL A 197 6.74 17.22 9.21
C VAL A 197 6.47 18.40 8.28
N GLY A 198 6.63 18.18 6.97
CA GLY A 198 6.58 19.23 5.95
C GLY A 198 7.94 19.89 5.69
N PHE A 199 7.98 20.81 4.71
CA PHE A 199 9.22 21.48 4.25
C PHE A 199 9.13 23.00 4.48
N VAL A 200 10.17 23.59 5.08
CA VAL A 200 10.35 25.02 5.40
C VAL A 200 9.29 25.65 6.32
N ARG A 201 8.00 25.59 5.97
CA ARG A 201 6.89 26.15 6.75
C ARG A 201 6.18 25.15 7.68
N GLY A 202 6.57 23.88 7.61
CA GLY A 202 5.82 22.80 8.24
C GLY A 202 4.57 22.42 7.42
N ASP A 203 4.00 21.24 7.71
CA ASP A 203 2.74 20.81 7.10
C ASP A 203 1.56 21.40 7.88
N GLU A 204 0.78 22.27 7.23
CA GLU A 204 -0.37 22.94 7.85
C GLU A 204 -1.44 21.95 8.33
N ASN A 205 -1.56 20.78 7.68
CA ASN A 205 -2.49 19.72 8.09
C ASN A 205 -2.12 19.12 9.46
N TRP A 206 -0.88 19.32 9.91
CA TRP A 206 -0.39 18.85 11.21
C TRP A 206 -0.38 19.94 12.29
N THR A 207 -0.87 21.15 11.97
CA THR A 207 -0.91 22.29 12.90
C THR A 207 -2.30 22.93 13.03
N THR A 208 -3.34 22.22 12.59
CA THR A 208 -4.74 22.67 12.69
C THR A 208 -5.14 23.00 14.13
N LEU A 209 -6.19 23.82 14.29
CA LEU A 209 -6.73 24.14 15.61
C LEU A 209 -7.18 22.89 16.37
N ALA A 210 -7.81 21.93 15.68
CA ALA A 210 -8.21 20.65 16.27
C ALA A 210 -7.01 19.91 16.89
N ILE A 211 -5.87 19.88 16.20
CA ILE A 211 -4.64 19.27 16.73
C ILE A 211 -4.10 20.06 17.91
N ARG A 212 -4.09 21.39 17.82
CA ARG A 212 -3.53 22.28 18.85
C ARG A 212 -4.35 22.32 20.13
N ASP A 213 -5.66 22.14 20.04
CA ASP A 213 -6.57 22.18 21.18
C ASP A 213 -6.88 20.78 21.72
N ALA A 214 -6.44 19.72 21.03
CA ALA A 214 -6.56 18.34 21.48
C ALA A 214 -5.93 18.13 22.86
N ARG A 215 -6.64 17.42 23.73
CA ARG A 215 -6.18 17.06 25.08
C ARG A 215 -5.07 16.02 25.02
N THR A 216 -5.16 15.11 24.06
CA THR A 216 -4.15 14.06 23.85
C THR A 216 -3.76 13.96 22.39
N ARG A 217 -2.48 13.73 22.14
CA ARG A 217 -1.91 13.54 20.80
C ARG A 217 -1.05 12.30 20.81
N ARG A 218 -1.33 11.38 19.90
CA ARG A 218 -0.59 10.14 19.73
C ARG A 218 -0.16 10.02 18.29
N VAL A 219 1.14 9.86 18.06
CA VAL A 219 1.68 9.58 16.74
C VAL A 219 2.06 8.11 16.64
N VAL A 220 1.78 7.51 15.50
CA VAL A 220 2.23 6.16 15.15
C VAL A 220 3.11 6.25 13.92
N LEU A 221 4.26 5.57 13.97
CA LEU A 221 5.17 5.44 12.85
C LEU A 221 5.16 3.98 12.39
N THR A 222 4.77 3.74 11.14
CA THR A 222 4.77 2.41 10.52
C THR A 222 5.82 2.36 9.43
N PRO A 223 6.74 1.38 9.43
CA PRO A 223 7.76 1.28 8.41
C PRO A 223 7.13 0.91 7.06
N LEU A 224 7.54 1.59 6.00
CA LEU A 224 7.16 1.23 4.63
C LEU A 224 8.23 0.29 4.07
N LEU A 225 8.03 -1.03 4.24
CA LEU A 225 9.05 -2.03 3.88
C LEU A 225 9.47 -1.98 2.40
N ASP A 226 8.57 -1.55 1.51
CA ASP A 226 8.85 -1.37 0.08
C ASP A 226 9.80 -0.19 -0.23
N SER A 227 10.09 0.66 0.74
CA SER A 227 10.99 1.82 0.61
C SER A 227 12.39 1.57 1.19
N LEU A 228 12.62 0.38 1.76
CA LEU A 228 13.89 0.03 2.37
C LEU A 228 15.01 0.05 1.33
N LYS A 229 16.10 0.71 1.70
CA LYS A 229 17.34 0.71 0.92
C LYS A 229 18.37 -0.13 1.64
N ASP A 230 19.02 -1.02 0.90
CA ASP A 230 20.09 -1.84 1.43
C ASP A 230 21.41 -1.05 1.52
N PHE A 231 22.44 -1.67 2.08
CA PHE A 231 23.78 -1.09 2.14
C PHE A 231 24.57 -1.18 0.83
N SER A 232 24.13 -1.99 -0.13
CA SER A 232 24.77 -2.16 -1.43
C SER A 232 24.47 -0.99 -2.38
N ASP A 233 23.39 -0.25 -2.14
CA ASP A 233 23.05 1.02 -2.81
C ASP A 233 23.98 2.19 -2.38
N ARG A 234 25.29 1.94 -2.37
CA ARG A 234 26.35 2.93 -2.18
C ARG A 234 26.68 3.65 -3.49
N THR A 235 25.71 4.33 -4.08
CA THR A 235 25.90 5.41 -5.06
C THR A 235 24.63 6.23 -5.19
#